data_AF-A0AAV5Y0W9-F1
#
_entry.id   AF-A0AAV5Y0W9-F1
#
_cell.length_a   1.000
_cell.length_b   1.000
_cell.length_c   1.000
_cell.angle_alpha   90.00
_cell.angle_beta   90.00
_cell.angle_gamma   90.00
#
_symmetry.space_group_name_H-M   'P 1'
#
loop_
_entity.id
_entity.type
_entity.pdbx_description
1 polymer ?
#
loop_
_entity_poly.entity_id
_entity_poly.type
_entity_poly.pdbx_seq_one_letter_code
_entity_poly.pdbx_strand_id
1 'polypeptide(L)'
;MRTSLAPPARNTRPGVLPYQELRAAVAAGWIRAAASVREAQFQPASLDLRLGPVAYQLRASFLPFRETVQSRLRQDDVLDSDLVIDQLPLEPGVTLQRGSVYLVPLLESLALPSEVRGRCNPKSTTGRLDIFTRVITDATPRFDEIRAGYAGPLYLEISPQSFPVRVQTGQSLNQLRLLSGQTLLSDAALAEVYGQTPLLYDDDRPIPLERVVFNDGLCMGVDLSGRKTGGIIGYRAHPNPPAVDLGKVDFYDPVEFWEPIKRPGRDAYILEADRFYILVSKERIRVPPEFAAEMVVYDAGAGEIRTHYAGFFDPGFGYGDGGVRGTKVVMEVRAREVPFMVYDGQISFKVLFERVASRPERLYGVGLGSSYQHQTLTLSKQFRQA
;
A
#
# COMPACT_ATOMS: atom_id res chain seq x y z
N MET A 1 -1.71 14.52 37.97
CA MET A 1 -2.54 14.42 36.75
C MET A 1 -2.27 15.62 35.85
N ARG A 2 -1.47 15.48 34.79
CA ARG A 2 -1.38 16.49 33.73
C ARG A 2 -2.28 16.03 32.59
N THR A 3 -3.48 16.58 32.51
CA THR A 3 -4.36 16.44 31.35
C THR A 3 -3.65 17.06 30.15
N SER A 4 -3.13 16.21 29.26
CA SER A 4 -2.64 16.62 27.95
C SER A 4 -3.83 17.13 27.14
N LEU A 5 -4.09 18.43 27.20
CA LEU A 5 -5.03 19.11 26.31
C LEU A 5 -4.61 18.81 24.86
N ALA A 6 -5.50 18.18 24.10
CA ALA A 6 -5.32 18.02 22.67
C ALA A 6 -5.08 19.41 22.04
N PRO A 7 -4.16 19.54 21.07
CA PRO A 7 -3.92 20.82 20.40
C PRO A 7 -5.24 21.35 19.80
N PRO A 8 -5.46 22.68 19.79
CA PRO A 8 -6.72 23.27 19.33
C PRO A 8 -7.03 22.82 17.90
N ALA A 9 -8.31 22.49 17.66
CA ALA A 9 -8.78 22.06 16.35
C ALA A 9 -8.51 23.16 15.31
N ARG A 10 -7.63 22.87 14.34
CA ARG A 10 -7.63 23.63 13.09
C ARG A 10 -8.91 23.27 12.36
N ASN A 11 -9.55 24.26 11.73
CA ASN A 11 -10.71 24.05 10.88
C ASN A 11 -10.27 23.24 9.64
N THR A 12 -10.15 21.92 9.80
CA THR A 12 -9.71 21.01 8.74
C THR A 12 -10.83 20.92 7.72
N ARG A 13 -10.52 21.22 6.45
CA ARG A 13 -11.49 21.03 5.38
C ARG A 13 -11.76 19.52 5.23
N PRO A 14 -13.00 19.09 4.97
CA PRO A 14 -13.27 17.70 4.67
C PRO A 14 -12.45 17.23 3.48
N GLY A 15 -11.83 16.06 3.59
CA GLY A 15 -10.95 15.50 2.57
C GLY A 15 -9.79 14.70 3.14
N VAL A 16 -9.03 14.10 2.24
CA VAL A 16 -7.70 13.56 2.51
C VAL A 16 -6.73 14.72 2.74
N LEU A 17 -5.93 14.67 3.81
CA LEU A 17 -4.95 15.69 4.14
C LEU A 17 -3.75 15.58 3.18
N PRO A 18 -3.48 16.60 2.35
CA PRO A 18 -2.35 16.60 1.43
C PRO A 18 -1.03 16.92 2.13
N TYR A 19 0.07 16.83 1.37
CA TYR A 19 1.46 17.10 1.77
C TYR A 19 1.62 18.27 2.76
N GLN A 20 1.10 19.45 2.42
CA GLN A 20 1.25 20.65 3.26
C GLN A 20 0.50 20.55 4.60
N GLU A 21 -0.64 19.86 4.63
CA GLU A 21 -1.43 19.64 5.84
C GLU A 21 -0.80 18.53 6.69
N LEU A 22 -0.19 17.50 6.09
CA LEU A 22 0.61 16.50 6.80
C LEU A 22 1.83 17.13 7.48
N ARG A 23 2.54 18.04 6.80
CA ARG A 23 3.64 18.81 7.42
C ARG A 23 3.15 19.66 8.58
N ALA A 24 2.01 20.32 8.41
CA ALA A 24 1.39 21.07 9.49
C ALA A 24 0.95 20.17 10.65
N ALA A 25 0.46 18.96 10.39
CA ALA A 25 0.08 17.97 11.40
C ALA A 25 1.29 17.50 12.23
N VAL A 26 2.45 17.29 11.58
CA VAL A 26 3.72 17.02 12.28
C VAL A 26 4.13 18.22 13.15
N ALA A 27 4.11 19.44 12.59
CA ALA A 27 4.46 20.65 13.34
C ALA A 27 3.53 20.93 14.53
N ALA A 28 2.24 20.58 14.40
CA ALA A 28 1.24 20.68 15.46
C ALA A 28 1.29 19.51 16.46
N GLY A 29 2.17 18.53 16.26
CA GLY A 29 2.34 17.39 17.15
C GLY A 29 1.22 16.35 17.08
N TRP A 30 0.44 16.32 15.99
CA TRP A 30 -0.55 15.26 15.72
C TRP A 30 0.13 13.96 15.32
N ILE A 31 1.26 14.07 14.62
CA ILE A 31 2.16 12.96 14.29
C ILE A 31 3.47 13.25 15.02
N ARG A 32 3.84 12.36 15.93
CA ARG A 32 5.05 12.48 16.75
C ARG A 32 5.98 11.34 16.42
N ALA A 33 7.28 11.57 16.47
CA ALA A 33 8.25 10.50 16.26
C ALA A 33 9.44 10.65 17.19
N ALA A 34 10.02 9.53 17.62
CA ALA A 34 11.22 9.53 18.46
C ALA A 34 12.42 10.19 17.75
N ALA A 35 12.54 9.99 16.44
CA ALA A 35 13.45 10.71 15.56
C ALA A 35 12.66 11.65 14.65
N SER A 36 13.19 12.83 14.33
CA SER A 36 12.52 13.81 13.47
C SER A 36 12.00 13.18 12.17
N VAL A 37 10.77 13.53 11.81
CA VAL A 37 10.16 13.14 10.53
C VAL A 37 10.94 13.83 9.41
N ARG A 38 11.44 13.03 8.46
CA ARG A 38 12.28 13.50 7.36
C ARG A 38 11.43 13.96 6.19
N GLU A 39 11.94 14.92 5.43
CA GLU A 39 11.24 15.47 4.26
C GLU A 39 10.88 14.38 3.23
N ALA A 40 11.74 13.37 3.06
CA ALA A 40 11.51 12.25 2.14
C ALA A 40 10.38 11.29 2.56
N GLN A 41 9.88 11.37 3.80
CA GLN A 41 8.74 10.55 4.24
C GLN A 41 7.40 11.07 3.70
N PHE A 42 7.31 12.38 3.44
CA PHE A 42 6.07 12.99 2.99
C PHE A 42 5.82 12.69 1.50
N GLN A 43 4.70 12.03 1.23
CA GLN A 43 4.16 11.86 -0.11
C GLN A 43 3.08 12.94 -0.36
N PRO A 44 2.58 13.09 -1.59
CA PRO A 44 1.51 14.04 -1.91
C PRO A 44 0.26 13.95 -1.03
N ALA A 45 -0.14 12.74 -0.60
CA ALA A 45 -1.31 12.54 0.26
C ALA A 45 -1.13 11.36 1.26
N SER A 46 0.11 11.06 1.64
CA SER A 46 0.43 10.07 2.67
C SER A 46 1.79 10.36 3.33
N LEU A 47 2.09 9.67 4.42
CA LEU A 47 3.36 9.73 5.15
C LEU A 47 3.91 8.32 5.36
N ASP A 48 5.15 8.08 4.93
CA ASP A 48 5.84 6.82 5.18
C ASP A 48 6.12 6.63 6.68
N LEU A 49 5.76 5.44 7.21
CA LEU A 49 5.99 5.05 8.61
C LEU A 49 7.27 4.23 8.72
N ARG A 50 8.05 4.43 9.79
CA ARG A 50 9.38 3.85 9.95
C ARG A 50 9.41 2.80 11.04
N LEU A 51 10.10 1.69 10.76
CA LEU A 51 10.37 0.65 11.74
C LEU A 51 11.14 1.20 12.95
N GLY A 52 10.70 0.86 14.15
CA GLY A 52 11.45 1.09 15.38
C GLY A 52 12.63 0.13 15.56
N PRO A 53 13.27 0.14 16.74
CA PRO A 53 14.54 -0.54 16.95
C PRO A 53 14.44 -2.04 17.23
N VAL A 54 13.23 -2.58 17.46
CA VAL A 54 13.02 -3.97 17.89
C VAL A 54 11.86 -4.58 17.13
N ALA A 55 12.02 -5.82 16.65
CA ALA A 55 10.94 -6.67 16.16
C ALA A 55 10.65 -7.79 17.18
N TYR A 56 9.38 -8.02 17.46
CA TYR A 56 8.91 -9.14 18.27
C TYR A 56 8.47 -10.25 17.32
N GLN A 57 9.14 -11.39 17.32
CA GLN A 57 8.65 -12.56 16.59
C GLN A 57 7.45 -13.14 17.36
N LEU A 58 6.32 -13.31 16.69
CA LEU A 58 5.07 -13.75 17.31
C LEU A 58 4.69 -15.16 16.85
N ARG A 59 4.00 -15.89 17.73
CA ARG A 59 3.35 -17.16 17.43
C ARG A 59 2.14 -17.01 16.52
N ALA A 60 1.46 -15.87 16.58
CA ALA A 60 0.27 -15.58 15.80
C ALA A 60 0.06 -14.06 15.62
N SER A 61 -0.66 -13.70 14.56
CA SER A 61 -1.24 -12.36 14.38
C SER A 61 -2.37 -12.12 15.40
N PHE A 62 -2.60 -10.87 15.80
CA PHE A 62 -3.68 -10.52 16.73
C PHE A 62 -4.17 -9.09 16.55
N LEU A 63 -5.39 -8.81 17.06
CA LEU A 63 -5.88 -7.47 17.31
C LEU A 63 -6.01 -7.25 18.82
N PRO A 64 -5.56 -6.10 19.36
CA PRO A 64 -5.71 -5.77 20.77
C PRO A 64 -7.20 -5.55 21.07
N PHE A 65 -7.85 -6.53 21.72
CA PHE A 65 -9.29 -6.44 22.03
C PHE A 65 -9.56 -5.52 23.21
N ARG A 66 -9.29 -5.98 24.45
CA ARG A 66 -9.47 -5.22 25.70
C ARG A 66 -8.17 -4.70 26.29
N GLU A 67 -7.05 -5.12 25.72
CA GLU A 67 -5.70 -4.83 26.20
C GLU A 67 -5.02 -3.84 25.25
N THR A 68 -3.91 -3.26 25.70
CA THR A 68 -3.02 -2.53 24.79
C THR A 68 -2.12 -3.51 24.04
N VAL A 69 -1.62 -3.11 22.87
CA VAL A 69 -0.58 -3.89 22.18
C VAL A 69 0.63 -4.07 23.10
N GLN A 70 1.03 -3.00 23.80
CA GLN A 70 2.18 -3.06 24.68
C GLN A 70 2.01 -4.05 25.83
N SER A 71 0.82 -4.19 26.43
CA SER A 71 0.59 -5.17 27.50
C SER A 71 0.64 -6.62 27.00
N ARG A 72 0.27 -6.89 25.74
CA ARG A 72 0.45 -8.21 25.11
C ARG A 72 1.91 -8.54 24.79
N LEU A 73 2.78 -7.54 24.68
CA LEU A 73 4.21 -7.70 24.44
C LEU A 73 5.06 -7.74 25.71
N ARG A 74 4.58 -7.16 26.81
CA ARG A 74 5.29 -7.12 28.09
C ARG A 74 5.13 -8.44 28.82
N GLN A 75 6.20 -9.23 28.85
CA GLN A 75 6.40 -10.28 29.86
C GLN A 75 7.84 -10.22 30.35
N ASP A 76 8.04 -10.50 31.64
CA ASP A 76 9.34 -10.38 32.32
C ASP A 76 10.37 -11.38 31.76
N ASP A 77 9.90 -12.51 31.23
CA ASP A 77 10.67 -13.47 30.44
C ASP A 77 9.92 -13.78 29.12
N VAL A 78 10.63 -13.78 27.99
CA VAL A 78 10.06 -14.17 26.68
C VAL A 78 9.64 -15.64 26.69
N LEU A 79 10.31 -16.48 27.50
CA LEU A 79 9.97 -17.90 27.64
C LEU A 79 8.61 -18.15 28.31
N ASP A 80 8.13 -17.20 29.12
CA ASP A 80 6.83 -17.29 29.79
C ASP A 80 5.68 -16.76 28.92
N SER A 81 6.02 -16.16 27.78
CA SER A 81 5.05 -15.51 26.89
C SER A 81 4.28 -16.50 26.03
N ASP A 82 2.95 -16.38 26.06
CA ASP A 82 2.03 -17.16 25.22
C ASP A 82 2.02 -16.70 23.75
N LEU A 83 2.59 -15.53 23.45
CA LEU A 83 2.50 -14.86 22.15
C LEU A 83 3.85 -14.54 21.50
N VAL A 84 4.75 -13.85 22.21
CA VAL A 84 6.11 -13.52 21.77
C VAL A 84 7.00 -14.76 21.86
N ILE A 85 7.69 -15.09 20.76
CA ILE A 85 8.69 -16.16 20.66
C ILE A 85 10.10 -15.61 20.92
N ASP A 86 10.42 -14.47 20.31
CA ASP A 86 11.76 -13.88 20.33
C ASP A 86 11.70 -12.36 20.14
N GLN A 87 12.78 -11.67 20.52
CA GLN A 87 12.99 -10.23 20.33
C GLN A 87 14.27 -9.97 19.55
N LEU A 88 14.12 -9.30 18.40
CA LEU A 88 15.20 -9.11 17.45
C LEU A 88 15.55 -7.60 17.37
N PRO A 89 16.76 -7.19 17.78
CA PRO A 89 17.20 -5.81 17.58
C PRO A 89 17.41 -5.54 16.08
N LEU A 90 16.80 -4.49 15.55
CA LEU A 90 16.80 -4.18 14.12
C LEU A 90 17.97 -3.31 13.67
N GLU A 91 18.70 -2.65 14.58
CA GLU A 91 19.88 -1.82 14.26
C GLU A 91 20.95 -2.53 13.40
N PRO A 92 21.40 -3.77 13.69
CA PRO A 92 22.38 -4.46 12.85
C PRO A 92 21.81 -4.90 11.48
N GLY A 93 20.50 -4.76 11.27
CA GLY A 93 19.74 -5.37 10.19
C GLY A 93 19.46 -6.86 10.48
N VAL A 94 18.21 -7.28 10.30
CA VAL A 94 17.74 -8.64 10.62
C VAL A 94 16.93 -9.20 9.45
N THR A 95 17.13 -10.49 9.18
CA THR A 95 16.32 -11.22 8.18
C THR A 95 15.06 -11.78 8.82
N LEU A 96 13.92 -11.25 8.41
CA LEU A 96 12.60 -11.78 8.73
C LEU A 96 12.30 -12.97 7.81
N GLN A 97 11.95 -14.10 8.40
CA GLN A 97 11.78 -15.36 7.67
C GLN A 97 10.39 -15.48 7.05
N ARG A 98 10.33 -16.19 5.92
CA ARG A 98 9.08 -16.52 5.24
C ARG A 98 8.15 -17.29 6.18
N GLY A 99 6.87 -16.92 6.17
CA GLY A 99 5.82 -17.60 6.96
C GLY A 99 5.84 -17.32 8.46
N SER A 100 6.78 -16.50 8.94
CA SER A 100 6.81 -16.03 10.33
C SER A 100 6.07 -14.70 10.46
N VAL A 101 5.56 -14.40 11.66
CA VAL A 101 4.90 -13.14 11.98
C VAL A 101 5.78 -12.35 12.92
N TYR A 102 5.96 -11.07 12.61
CA TYR A 102 6.73 -10.14 13.42
C TYR A 102 5.89 -8.90 13.70
N LEU A 103 6.03 -8.32 14.89
CA LEU A 103 5.43 -7.03 15.22
C LEU A 103 6.53 -6.03 15.56
N VAL A 104 6.51 -4.88 14.91
CA VAL A 104 7.51 -3.82 15.09
C VAL A 104 6.81 -2.55 15.58
N PRO A 105 7.08 -2.06 16.80
CA PRO A 105 6.67 -0.71 17.19
C PRO A 105 7.27 0.29 16.20
N LEU A 106 6.45 1.19 15.65
CA LEU A 106 6.91 2.20 14.70
C LEU A 106 7.56 3.37 15.45
N LEU A 107 8.43 4.11 14.74
CA LEU A 107 9.01 5.34 15.30
C LEU A 107 7.95 6.43 15.48
N GLU A 108 6.92 6.44 14.63
CA GLU A 108 5.79 7.35 14.67
C GLU A 108 4.70 6.91 15.65
N SER A 109 4.08 7.89 16.29
CA SER A 109 2.89 7.79 17.14
C SER A 109 1.95 8.96 16.84
N LEU A 110 0.70 8.85 17.28
CA LEU A 110 -0.34 9.82 16.94
C LEU A 110 -0.93 10.50 18.18
N ALA A 111 -1.44 11.71 17.98
CA ALA A 111 -2.27 12.49 18.89
C ALA A 111 -3.27 13.30 18.05
N LEU A 112 -4.19 12.61 17.39
CA LEU A 112 -5.10 13.18 16.40
C LEU A 112 -6.20 14.05 17.06
N PRO A 113 -6.65 15.13 16.39
CA PRO A 113 -7.91 15.78 16.71
C PRO A 113 -9.12 14.85 16.58
N SER A 114 -10.22 15.19 17.24
CA SER A 114 -11.45 14.38 17.33
C SER A 114 -12.08 14.02 15.99
N GLU A 115 -11.90 14.86 14.98
CA GLU A 115 -12.48 14.76 13.65
C GLU A 115 -11.55 14.08 12.63
N VAL A 116 -10.27 13.94 12.98
CA VAL A 116 -9.24 13.36 12.11
C VAL A 116 -9.07 11.89 12.42
N ARG A 117 -9.18 11.06 11.38
CA ARG A 117 -8.91 9.62 11.41
C ARG A 117 -7.72 9.29 10.51
N GLY A 118 -7.23 8.06 10.58
CA GLY A 118 -6.16 7.57 9.71
C GLY A 118 -6.52 6.27 9.00
N ARG A 119 -5.86 6.03 7.87
CA ARG A 119 -5.82 4.75 7.18
C ARG A 119 -4.38 4.46 6.77
N CYS A 120 -3.99 3.20 6.82
CA CYS A 120 -2.65 2.74 6.47
C CYS A 120 -2.71 1.78 5.29
N ASN A 121 -1.64 1.72 4.49
CA ASN A 121 -1.48 0.73 3.45
C ASN A 121 0.00 0.38 3.25
N PRO A 122 0.31 -0.84 2.79
CA PRO A 122 1.67 -1.17 2.38
C PRO A 122 2.15 -0.21 1.30
N LYS A 123 3.46 0.05 1.28
CA LYS A 123 4.10 0.72 0.15
C LYS A 123 4.10 -0.22 -1.04
N SER A 124 4.05 0.34 -2.24
CA SER A 124 4.05 -0.45 -3.49
C SER A 124 5.29 -1.36 -3.63
N THR A 125 6.45 -0.97 -3.07
CA THR A 125 7.65 -1.84 -2.99
C THR A 125 7.43 -3.05 -2.09
N THR A 126 6.72 -2.87 -0.97
CA THR A 126 6.39 -3.92 0.01
C THR A 126 5.48 -4.97 -0.60
N GLY A 127 4.45 -4.52 -1.34
CA GLY A 127 3.55 -5.41 -2.08
C GLY A 127 4.30 -6.25 -3.10
N ARG A 128 5.17 -5.65 -3.92
CA ARG A 128 5.95 -6.37 -4.94
C ARG A 128 6.95 -7.39 -4.38
N LEU A 129 7.26 -7.32 -3.08
CA LEU A 129 8.05 -8.33 -2.36
C LEU A 129 7.17 -9.30 -1.56
N ASP A 130 5.86 -9.28 -1.79
CA ASP A 130 4.90 -10.18 -1.15
C ASP A 130 5.05 -10.19 0.38
N ILE A 131 5.23 -9.00 0.95
CA ILE A 131 5.36 -8.81 2.38
C ILE A 131 3.99 -8.42 2.92
N PHE A 132 3.36 -9.30 3.68
CA PHE A 132 2.14 -8.98 4.40
C PHE A 132 2.45 -7.97 5.51
N THR A 133 1.72 -6.86 5.52
CA THR A 133 1.84 -5.88 6.59
C THR A 133 0.50 -5.36 7.05
N ARG A 134 0.34 -5.16 8.36
CA ARG A 134 -0.85 -4.55 8.96
C ARG A 134 -0.46 -3.58 10.06
N VAL A 135 -0.98 -2.35 10.00
CA VAL A 135 -0.84 -1.42 11.12
C VAL A 135 -1.88 -1.76 12.18
N ILE A 136 -1.42 -1.81 13.43
CA ILE A 136 -2.23 -2.06 14.62
C ILE A 136 -2.19 -0.81 15.50
N THR A 137 -3.34 -0.46 16.06
CA THR A 137 -3.50 0.61 17.05
C THR A 137 -4.29 0.11 18.25
N ASP A 138 -4.07 0.73 19.41
CA ASP A 138 -4.82 0.37 20.62
C ASP A 138 -6.31 0.70 20.46
N ALA A 139 -7.18 -0.20 20.94
CA ALA A 139 -8.63 -0.04 20.95
C ALA A 139 -9.26 0.24 19.57
N THR A 140 -8.64 -0.22 18.48
CA THR A 140 -9.24 -0.24 17.15
C THR A 140 -9.46 -1.69 16.72
N PRO A 141 -10.72 -2.14 16.46
CA PRO A 141 -11.03 -3.54 16.18
C PRO A 141 -10.73 -3.96 14.73
N ARG A 142 -9.87 -3.22 14.03
CA ARG A 142 -9.53 -3.41 12.62
C ARG A 142 -8.08 -3.05 12.38
N PHE A 143 -7.42 -3.84 11.54
CA PHE A 143 -6.11 -3.48 11.02
C PHE A 143 -6.20 -2.32 10.05
N ASP A 144 -5.11 -1.57 9.92
CA ASP A 144 -4.92 -0.48 8.94
C ASP A 144 -5.90 0.69 9.06
N GLU A 145 -6.92 0.61 9.93
CA GLU A 145 -7.78 1.72 10.32
C GLU A 145 -7.27 2.36 11.62
N ILE A 146 -7.39 3.68 11.71
CA ILE A 146 -7.07 4.44 12.91
C ILE A 146 -8.30 5.30 13.23
N ARG A 147 -8.91 5.03 14.39
CA ARG A 147 -10.13 5.75 14.81
C ARG A 147 -9.90 7.26 14.91
N ALA A 148 -10.98 8.02 14.76
CA ALA A 148 -10.93 9.47 14.94
C ALA A 148 -10.49 9.83 16.37
N GLY A 149 -9.67 10.88 16.51
CA GLY A 149 -9.12 11.28 17.81
C GLY A 149 -8.20 10.24 18.47
N TYR A 150 -7.60 9.33 17.69
CA TYR A 150 -6.65 8.37 18.23
C TYR A 150 -5.40 9.05 18.79
N ALA A 151 -5.01 8.66 19.99
CA ALA A 151 -3.78 9.10 20.64
C ALA A 151 -3.06 7.87 21.19
N GLY A 152 -1.87 7.58 20.67
CA GLY A 152 -1.14 6.38 21.05
C GLY A 152 -0.06 5.96 20.05
N PRO A 153 0.69 4.89 20.39
CA PRO A 153 1.70 4.29 19.53
C PRO A 153 1.09 3.64 18.28
N LEU A 154 1.92 3.40 17.27
CA LEU A 154 1.60 2.59 16.10
C LEU A 154 2.51 1.36 16.07
N TYR A 155 1.97 0.24 15.60
CA TYR A 155 2.72 -1.00 15.43
C TYR A 155 2.50 -1.54 14.03
N LEU A 156 3.52 -2.12 13.43
CA LEU A 156 3.44 -2.76 12.12
C LEU A 156 3.68 -4.25 12.28
N GLU A 157 2.65 -5.03 12.02
CA GLU A 157 2.78 -6.46 11.78
C GLU A 157 3.41 -6.67 10.41
N ILE A 158 4.37 -7.59 10.33
CA ILE A 158 5.13 -7.92 9.12
C ILE A 158 5.22 -9.43 9.01
N SER A 159 4.81 -9.99 7.87
CA SER A 159 4.94 -11.41 7.58
C SER A 159 5.34 -11.62 6.12
N PRO A 160 6.63 -11.92 5.84
CA PRO A 160 7.09 -12.18 4.48
C PRO A 160 6.48 -13.49 3.94
N GLN A 161 5.92 -13.46 2.72
CA GLN A 161 5.17 -14.60 2.16
C GLN A 161 5.92 -15.35 1.05
N SER A 162 6.65 -14.65 0.18
CA SER A 162 7.49 -15.27 -0.88
C SER A 162 8.98 -15.23 -0.58
N PHE A 163 9.49 -14.09 -0.11
CA PHE A 163 10.92 -13.85 0.08
C PHE A 163 11.24 -13.70 1.56
N PRO A 164 12.31 -14.30 2.10
CA PRO A 164 12.92 -13.79 3.32
C PRO A 164 13.37 -12.35 3.07
N VAL A 165 13.18 -11.45 4.04
CA VAL A 165 13.49 -10.03 3.85
C VAL A 165 14.36 -9.49 4.97
N ARG A 166 15.46 -8.84 4.61
CA ARG A 166 16.34 -8.17 5.57
C ARG A 166 15.89 -6.72 5.75
N VAL A 167 15.56 -6.39 7.00
CA VAL A 167 15.03 -5.08 7.41
C VAL A 167 15.91 -4.44 8.49
N GLN A 168 15.83 -3.12 8.61
CA GLN A 168 16.57 -2.32 9.60
C GLN A 168 15.70 -1.18 10.15
N THR A 169 16.02 -0.71 11.37
CA THR A 169 15.41 0.50 11.97
C THR A 169 15.36 1.65 10.96
N GLY A 170 14.26 2.39 10.95
CA GLY A 170 14.11 3.58 10.11
C GLY A 170 13.68 3.31 8.67
N GLN A 171 13.68 2.05 8.20
CA GLN A 171 13.11 1.68 6.91
C GLN A 171 11.58 1.75 6.95
N SER A 172 10.96 1.95 5.79
CA SER A 172 9.51 2.10 5.66
C SER A 172 8.92 1.04 4.74
N LEU A 173 7.95 0.29 5.27
CA LEU A 173 7.19 -0.72 4.52
C LEU A 173 5.72 -0.34 4.37
N ASN A 174 5.24 0.64 5.14
CA ASN A 174 3.84 1.05 5.21
C ASN A 174 3.75 2.58 5.27
N GLN A 175 2.57 3.12 5.01
CA GLN A 175 2.32 4.56 4.90
C GLN A 175 0.94 4.91 5.45
N LEU A 176 0.85 6.07 6.11
CA LEU A 176 -0.33 6.63 6.74
C LEU A 176 -0.96 7.72 5.86
N ARG A 177 -2.28 7.67 5.69
CA ARG A 177 -3.10 8.74 5.14
C ARG A 177 -4.03 9.26 6.24
N LEU A 178 -4.07 10.57 6.43
CA LEU A 178 -5.01 11.22 7.37
C LEU A 178 -6.21 11.76 6.61
N LEU A 179 -7.40 11.64 7.21
CA LEU A 179 -8.66 12.00 6.61
C LEU A 179 -9.54 12.76 7.60
N SER A 180 -10.27 13.76 7.12
CA SER A 180 -11.30 14.49 7.87
C SER A 180 -12.63 14.49 7.11
N GLY A 181 -13.75 14.30 7.81
CA GLY A 181 -15.07 14.27 7.19
C GLY A 181 -15.28 13.16 6.14
N GLN A 182 -16.27 13.36 5.26
CA GLN A 182 -16.57 12.46 4.14
C GLN A 182 -15.60 12.71 2.98
N THR A 183 -14.91 11.66 2.54
CA THR A 183 -13.83 11.75 1.53
C THR A 183 -14.18 11.01 0.25
N LEU A 184 -14.80 9.83 0.36
CA LEU A 184 -15.12 8.93 -0.75
C LEU A 184 -16.18 9.52 -1.70
N LEU A 185 -15.93 9.36 -3.00
CA LEU A 185 -16.92 9.64 -4.04
C LEU A 185 -17.86 8.45 -4.19
N SER A 186 -19.15 8.75 -4.43
CA SER A 186 -20.10 7.75 -4.94
C SER A 186 -19.87 7.49 -6.42
N ASP A 187 -20.40 6.38 -6.94
CA ASP A 187 -20.31 6.04 -8.36
C ASP A 187 -20.92 7.13 -9.25
N ALA A 188 -22.03 7.74 -8.83
CA ALA A 188 -22.64 8.86 -9.56
C ALA A 188 -21.69 10.08 -9.64
N ALA A 189 -21.08 10.47 -8.51
CA ALA A 189 -20.12 11.57 -8.49
C ALA A 189 -18.85 11.25 -9.30
N LEU A 190 -18.41 9.99 -9.29
CA LEU A 190 -17.25 9.55 -10.06
C LEU A 190 -17.53 9.53 -11.57
N ALA A 191 -18.75 9.14 -11.98
CA ALA A 191 -19.20 9.21 -13.37
C ALA A 191 -19.28 10.66 -13.88
N GLU A 192 -19.74 11.61 -13.04
CA GLU A 192 -19.72 13.05 -13.36
C GLU A 192 -18.30 13.56 -13.61
N VAL A 193 -17.35 13.20 -12.72
CA VAL A 193 -15.93 13.53 -12.90
C VAL A 193 -15.39 12.93 -14.20
N TYR A 194 -15.70 11.66 -14.46
CA TYR A 194 -15.25 10.96 -15.66
C TYR A 194 -15.77 11.62 -16.94
N GLY A 195 -17.03 12.07 -16.96
CA GLY A 195 -17.64 12.76 -18.10
C GLY A 195 -16.97 14.09 -18.43
N GLN A 196 -16.37 14.75 -17.44
CA GLN A 196 -15.60 15.99 -17.64
C GLN A 196 -14.14 15.71 -18.00
N THR A 197 -13.54 14.68 -17.40
CA THR A 197 -12.15 14.31 -17.60
C THR A 197 -12.02 12.79 -17.54
N PRO A 198 -11.76 12.11 -18.68
CA PRO A 198 -11.58 10.67 -18.70
C PRO A 198 -10.48 10.21 -17.75
N LEU A 199 -10.79 9.20 -16.93
CA LEU A 199 -9.86 8.65 -15.94
C LEU A 199 -9.20 7.34 -16.39
N LEU A 200 -9.78 6.64 -17.37
CA LEU A 200 -9.21 5.41 -17.93
C LEU A 200 -8.88 5.56 -19.42
N TYR A 201 -7.77 4.96 -19.81
CA TYR A 201 -7.29 4.95 -21.19
C TYR A 201 -6.92 3.53 -21.61
N ASP A 202 -7.25 3.19 -22.85
CA ASP A 202 -6.64 2.07 -23.58
C ASP A 202 -5.50 2.64 -24.43
N ASP A 203 -4.28 2.41 -23.98
CA ASP A 203 -3.08 3.14 -24.42
C ASP A 203 -3.29 4.67 -24.35
N ASP A 204 -3.36 5.35 -25.49
CA ASP A 204 -3.50 6.80 -25.56
C ASP A 204 -4.93 7.26 -25.83
N ARG A 205 -5.89 6.32 -25.91
CA ARG A 205 -7.30 6.61 -26.23
C ARG A 205 -8.15 6.55 -24.96
N PRO A 206 -8.94 7.59 -24.64
CA PRO A 206 -9.84 7.55 -23.50
C PRO A 206 -10.88 6.44 -23.71
N ILE A 207 -11.19 5.70 -22.63
CA ILE A 207 -12.27 4.72 -22.66
C ILE A 207 -13.60 5.47 -22.60
N PRO A 208 -14.55 5.24 -23.52
CA PRO A 208 -15.86 5.87 -23.47
C PRO A 208 -16.60 5.52 -22.19
N LEU A 209 -17.33 6.48 -21.61
CA LEU A 209 -18.03 6.33 -20.32
C LEU A 209 -18.97 5.10 -20.31
N GLU A 210 -19.62 4.80 -21.43
CA GLU A 210 -20.51 3.64 -21.58
C GLU A 210 -19.83 2.27 -21.48
N ARG A 211 -18.49 2.24 -21.56
CA ARG A 211 -17.67 1.02 -21.37
C ARG A 211 -17.01 0.97 -20.00
N VAL A 212 -17.13 2.03 -19.20
CA VAL A 212 -16.57 2.09 -17.85
C VAL A 212 -17.52 1.40 -16.89
N VAL A 213 -16.97 0.56 -16.01
CA VAL A 213 -17.75 -0.12 -14.98
C VAL A 213 -17.48 0.55 -13.64
N PHE A 214 -18.56 0.95 -12.96
CA PHE A 214 -18.56 1.45 -11.60
C PHE A 214 -19.27 0.42 -10.70
N ASN A 215 -18.68 0.10 -9.55
CA ASN A 215 -19.27 -0.80 -8.55
C ASN A 215 -18.69 -0.47 -7.17
N ASP A 216 -19.16 0.62 -6.56
CA ASP A 216 -18.53 1.26 -5.41
C ASP A 216 -17.04 1.55 -5.68
N GLY A 217 -16.77 2.23 -6.79
CA GLY A 217 -15.43 2.50 -7.30
C GLY A 217 -15.23 2.13 -8.78
N LEU A 218 -14.14 2.64 -9.35
CA LEU A 218 -13.78 2.47 -10.75
C LEU A 218 -13.14 1.10 -11.00
N CYS A 219 -13.82 0.23 -11.75
CA CYS A 219 -13.36 -1.13 -11.98
C CYS A 219 -12.32 -1.21 -13.11
N MET A 220 -11.34 -2.11 -12.94
CA MET A 220 -10.26 -2.30 -13.89
C MET A 220 -9.96 -3.79 -14.10
N GLY A 221 -9.58 -4.13 -15.33
CA GLY A 221 -9.25 -5.48 -15.77
C GLY A 221 -7.77 -5.79 -15.67
N VAL A 222 -7.43 -7.06 -15.89
CA VAL A 222 -6.04 -7.55 -16.02
C VAL A 222 -5.61 -7.64 -17.48
N ASP A 223 -4.35 -7.29 -17.78
CA ASP A 223 -3.76 -7.43 -19.11
C ASP A 223 -2.97 -8.72 -19.23
N LEU A 224 -3.45 -9.64 -20.06
CA LEU A 224 -2.76 -10.87 -20.44
C LEU A 224 -2.27 -10.81 -21.90
N SER A 225 -2.29 -9.63 -22.54
CA SER A 225 -1.93 -9.49 -23.95
C SER A 225 -0.42 -9.42 -24.22
N GLY A 226 0.38 -9.00 -23.24
CA GLY A 226 1.84 -8.85 -23.37
C GLY A 226 2.30 -7.84 -24.44
N ARG A 227 1.39 -7.01 -24.97
CA ARG A 227 1.65 -6.14 -26.14
C ARG A 227 2.75 -5.11 -25.91
N LYS A 228 2.88 -4.60 -24.68
CA LYS A 228 3.86 -3.56 -24.30
C LYS A 228 5.14 -4.12 -23.67
N THR A 229 5.26 -5.43 -23.58
CA THR A 229 6.26 -6.13 -22.75
C THR A 229 6.91 -7.29 -23.51
N GLY A 230 6.91 -7.25 -24.85
CA GLY A 230 7.53 -8.28 -25.68
C GLY A 230 6.93 -9.67 -25.50
N GLY A 231 5.65 -9.77 -25.14
CA GLY A 231 4.96 -11.02 -24.87
C GLY A 231 5.06 -11.52 -23.43
N ILE A 232 5.65 -10.76 -22.50
CA ILE A 232 5.65 -11.10 -21.07
C ILE A 232 4.38 -10.54 -20.41
N ILE A 233 3.55 -11.39 -19.82
CA ILE A 233 2.26 -10.98 -19.21
C ILE A 233 2.39 -10.70 -17.71
N GLY A 234 3.48 -11.13 -17.09
CA GLY A 234 3.68 -11.01 -15.65
C GLY A 234 4.98 -11.66 -15.19
N TYR A 235 5.19 -11.62 -13.88
CA TYR A 235 6.24 -12.38 -13.20
C TYR A 235 5.64 -13.28 -12.13
N ARG A 236 6.21 -14.46 -11.94
CA ARG A 236 5.91 -15.37 -10.84
C ARG A 236 7.11 -15.45 -9.92
N ALA A 237 6.92 -15.32 -8.61
CA ALA A 237 8.03 -15.45 -7.66
C ALA A 237 8.63 -16.87 -7.70
N HIS A 238 9.95 -16.99 -7.65
CA HIS A 238 10.62 -18.28 -7.53
C HIS A 238 10.16 -19.02 -6.25
N PRO A 239 10.02 -20.36 -6.23
CA PRO A 239 9.50 -21.08 -5.06
C PRO A 239 10.44 -21.04 -3.84
N ASN A 240 11.75 -20.89 -4.07
CA ASN A 240 12.78 -20.80 -3.05
C ASN A 240 13.80 -19.70 -3.41
N PRO A 241 13.44 -18.40 -3.27
CA PRO A 241 14.32 -17.30 -3.62
C PRO A 241 15.31 -16.98 -2.49
N PRO A 242 16.47 -16.35 -2.78
CA PRO A 242 17.34 -15.76 -1.76
C PRO A 242 16.65 -14.66 -0.95
N ALA A 243 17.30 -14.22 0.13
CA ALA A 243 16.81 -13.10 0.93
C ALA A 243 16.98 -11.75 0.20
N VAL A 244 15.98 -10.89 0.29
CA VAL A 244 16.02 -9.52 -0.25
C VAL A 244 16.30 -8.52 0.86
N ASP A 245 17.40 -7.78 0.76
CA ASP A 245 17.71 -6.66 1.64
C ASP A 245 17.01 -5.39 1.16
N LEU A 246 16.11 -4.86 1.99
CA LEU A 246 15.32 -3.67 1.63
C LEU A 246 16.19 -2.42 1.44
N GLY A 247 17.40 -2.40 2.01
CA GLY A 247 18.36 -1.30 1.88
C GLY A 247 19.09 -1.28 0.54
N LYS A 248 19.06 -2.38 -0.22
CA LYS A 248 19.76 -2.50 -1.51
C LYS A 248 18.83 -2.17 -2.67
N VAL A 249 18.93 -0.95 -3.20
CA VAL A 249 18.20 -0.50 -4.39
C VAL A 249 18.99 -0.85 -5.66
N ASP A 250 18.30 -1.25 -6.73
CA ASP A 250 18.89 -1.55 -8.06
C ASP A 250 20.06 -2.54 -7.99
N PHE A 251 19.95 -3.57 -7.13
CA PHE A 251 21.08 -4.42 -6.77
C PHE A 251 20.96 -5.84 -7.32
N TYR A 252 19.79 -6.47 -7.15
CA TYR A 252 19.57 -7.88 -7.45
C TYR A 252 19.23 -8.12 -8.91
N ASP A 253 19.69 -9.23 -9.47
CA ASP A 253 19.24 -9.68 -10.79
C ASP A 253 17.82 -10.27 -10.67
N PRO A 254 16.80 -9.73 -11.38
CA PRO A 254 15.45 -10.27 -11.36
C PRO A 254 15.36 -11.78 -11.58
N VAL A 255 16.22 -12.38 -12.40
CA VAL A 255 16.09 -13.79 -12.81
C VAL A 255 16.32 -14.79 -11.67
N GLU A 256 17.01 -14.38 -10.61
CA GLU A 256 17.23 -15.21 -9.41
C GLU A 256 15.99 -15.27 -8.50
N PHE A 257 15.04 -14.36 -8.69
CA PHE A 257 13.89 -14.16 -7.81
C PHE A 257 12.54 -14.32 -8.52
N TRP A 258 12.51 -14.12 -9.84
CA TRP A 258 11.30 -14.05 -10.65
C TRP A 258 11.40 -14.86 -11.93
N GLU A 259 10.33 -15.58 -12.23
CA GLU A 259 10.11 -16.27 -13.49
C GLU A 259 9.22 -15.40 -14.39
N PRO A 260 9.70 -14.93 -15.56
CA PRO A 260 8.85 -14.20 -16.51
C PRO A 260 7.80 -15.13 -17.11
N ILE A 261 6.56 -14.68 -17.13
CA ILE A 261 5.43 -15.43 -17.67
C ILE A 261 5.20 -14.99 -19.12
N LYS A 262 5.45 -15.88 -20.07
CA LYS A 262 5.16 -15.61 -21.49
C LYS A 262 3.65 -15.75 -21.77
N ARG A 263 3.14 -14.92 -22.68
CA ARG A 263 1.76 -14.98 -23.14
C ARG A 263 1.46 -16.39 -23.66
N PRO A 264 0.43 -17.07 -23.13
CA PRO A 264 0.00 -18.35 -23.67
C PRO A 264 -0.67 -18.16 -25.04
N GLY A 265 -0.78 -19.22 -25.85
CA GLY A 265 -1.47 -19.16 -27.15
C GLY A 265 -2.98 -18.90 -27.08
N ARG A 266 -3.55 -18.88 -25.86
CA ARG A 266 -4.96 -18.60 -25.54
C ARG A 266 -5.05 -17.29 -24.77
N ASP A 267 -6.20 -16.62 -24.77
CA ASP A 267 -6.42 -15.36 -24.02
C ASP A 267 -6.74 -15.59 -22.53
N ALA A 268 -6.16 -16.65 -21.95
CA ALA A 268 -6.35 -17.03 -20.56
C ALA A 268 -5.09 -17.63 -19.94
N TYR A 269 -4.90 -17.39 -18.64
CA TYR A 269 -3.79 -17.93 -17.85
C TYR A 269 -4.30 -18.57 -16.56
N ILE A 270 -3.66 -19.65 -16.13
CA ILE A 270 -4.00 -20.33 -14.88
C ILE A 270 -3.01 -19.88 -13.81
N LEU A 271 -3.51 -19.21 -12.77
CA LEU A 271 -2.76 -18.93 -11.56
C LEU A 271 -2.73 -20.19 -10.71
N GLU A 272 -1.53 -20.66 -10.38
CA GLU A 272 -1.32 -21.78 -9.46
C GLU A 272 -1.63 -21.32 -8.03
N ALA A 273 -2.19 -22.24 -7.23
CA ALA A 273 -2.43 -22.02 -5.81
C ALA A 273 -1.13 -21.71 -5.06
N ASP A 274 -1.21 -20.83 -4.06
CA ASP A 274 -0.12 -20.39 -3.18
C ASP A 274 1.10 -19.74 -3.85
N ARG A 275 1.01 -19.45 -5.15
CA ARG A 275 2.06 -18.75 -5.90
C ARG A 275 1.78 -17.24 -5.94
N PHE A 276 2.86 -16.47 -5.90
CA PHE A 276 2.81 -15.02 -5.98
C PHE A 276 3.08 -14.53 -7.40
N TYR A 277 2.24 -13.63 -7.87
CA TYR A 277 2.29 -13.07 -9.21
C TYR A 277 2.33 -11.55 -9.18
N ILE A 278 3.15 -10.97 -10.05
CA ILE A 278 3.05 -9.56 -10.42
C ILE A 278 2.43 -9.51 -11.82
N LEU A 279 1.22 -8.97 -11.90
CA LEU A 279 0.47 -8.73 -13.13
C LEU A 279 0.28 -7.23 -13.32
N VAL A 280 -0.37 -6.84 -14.41
CA VAL A 280 -0.63 -5.42 -14.72
C VAL A 280 -2.05 -5.22 -15.20
N SER A 281 -2.64 -4.06 -14.93
CA SER A 281 -3.99 -3.71 -15.35
C SER A 281 -4.13 -3.63 -16.86
N LYS A 282 -5.34 -3.83 -17.39
CA LYS A 282 -5.65 -3.64 -18.81
C LYS A 282 -5.72 -2.16 -19.18
N GLU A 283 -6.38 -1.38 -18.34
CA GLU A 283 -6.56 0.04 -18.52
C GLU A 283 -5.40 0.81 -17.87
N ARG A 284 -5.13 2.02 -18.37
CA ARG A 284 -4.26 3.01 -17.75
C ARG A 284 -5.12 3.99 -16.97
N ILE A 285 -4.79 4.23 -15.70
CA ILE A 285 -5.57 5.10 -14.82
C ILE A 285 -4.89 6.45 -14.61
N ARG A 286 -5.70 7.51 -14.48
CA ARG A 286 -5.31 8.84 -14.01
C ARG A 286 -5.95 9.15 -12.66
N VAL A 287 -5.17 9.76 -11.78
CA VAL A 287 -5.64 10.34 -10.52
C VAL A 287 -5.36 11.85 -10.57
N PRO A 288 -6.38 12.68 -10.86
CA PRO A 288 -6.22 14.13 -10.91
C PRO A 288 -5.77 14.73 -9.57
N PRO A 289 -5.18 15.94 -9.55
CA PRO A 289 -4.69 16.60 -8.34
C PRO A 289 -5.72 16.81 -7.23
N GLU A 290 -7.00 16.85 -7.58
CA GLU A 290 -8.13 17.06 -6.68
C GLU A 290 -8.58 15.76 -5.98
N PHE A 291 -7.95 14.63 -6.31
CA PHE A 291 -8.28 13.33 -5.75
C PHE A 291 -7.03 12.57 -5.30
N ALA A 292 -7.20 11.80 -4.24
CA ALA A 292 -6.38 10.64 -3.97
C ALA A 292 -7.19 9.40 -4.31
N ALA A 293 -6.53 8.25 -4.44
CA ALA A 293 -7.22 7.00 -4.71
C ALA A 293 -6.66 5.84 -3.88
N GLU A 294 -7.41 4.75 -3.85
CA GLU A 294 -7.06 3.52 -3.16
C GLU A 294 -7.54 2.32 -3.98
N MET A 295 -6.64 1.41 -4.33
CA MET A 295 -7.04 0.13 -4.93
C MET A 295 -7.65 -0.74 -3.83
N VAL A 296 -8.79 -1.34 -4.12
CA VAL A 296 -9.44 -2.33 -3.27
C VAL A 296 -9.81 -3.56 -4.09
N VAL A 297 -9.94 -4.70 -3.42
CA VAL A 297 -10.38 -5.95 -4.05
C VAL A 297 -11.82 -5.76 -4.57
N TYR A 298 -12.11 -6.27 -5.77
CA TYR A 298 -13.40 -6.07 -6.43
C TYR A 298 -14.58 -6.61 -5.58
N ASP A 299 -14.48 -7.89 -5.15
CA ASP A 299 -15.44 -8.53 -4.25
C ASP A 299 -14.83 -9.83 -3.68
N ALA A 300 -15.11 -10.17 -2.43
CA ALA A 300 -14.78 -11.47 -1.83
C ALA A 300 -15.55 -12.63 -2.50
N GLY A 301 -16.68 -12.37 -3.14
CA GLY A 301 -17.49 -13.35 -3.88
C GLY A 301 -17.10 -13.56 -5.35
N ALA A 302 -16.23 -12.72 -5.92
CA ALA A 302 -15.86 -12.79 -7.34
C ALA A 302 -14.75 -13.83 -7.67
N GLY A 303 -14.33 -14.63 -6.68
CA GLY A 303 -13.41 -15.76 -6.84
C GLY A 303 -12.21 -15.75 -5.89
N GLU A 304 -11.38 -16.78 -6.01
CA GLU A 304 -10.16 -17.03 -5.19
C GLU A 304 -9.01 -16.05 -5.45
N ILE A 305 -9.16 -15.13 -6.40
CA ILE A 305 -8.15 -14.13 -6.73
C ILE A 305 -8.30 -12.95 -5.80
N ARG A 306 -7.24 -12.67 -5.05
CA ARG A 306 -7.13 -11.44 -4.27
C ARG A 306 -5.94 -10.64 -4.79
N THR A 307 -6.14 -9.34 -4.99
CA THR A 307 -5.04 -8.39 -5.02
C THR A 307 -4.54 -8.22 -3.59
N HIS A 308 -3.42 -8.86 -3.27
CA HIS A 308 -3.01 -9.08 -1.87
C HIS A 308 -2.47 -7.81 -1.18
N TYR A 309 -2.20 -6.74 -1.93
CA TYR A 309 -1.57 -5.50 -1.43
C TYR A 309 -2.18 -4.23 -2.03
N ALA A 310 -3.52 -4.14 -1.99
CA ALA A 310 -4.28 -2.89 -2.11
C ALA A 310 -3.51 -1.70 -1.51
N GLY A 311 -3.37 -0.62 -2.30
CA GLY A 311 -2.45 0.47 -1.99
C GLY A 311 -2.98 1.83 -2.38
N PHE A 312 -2.35 2.86 -1.81
CA PHE A 312 -2.68 4.24 -2.10
C PHE A 312 -2.14 4.69 -3.46
N PHE A 313 -2.95 5.50 -4.11
CA PHE A 313 -2.61 6.28 -5.28
C PHE A 313 -2.59 7.74 -4.83
N ASP A 314 -1.48 8.41 -5.10
CA ASP A 314 -1.31 9.81 -4.76
C ASP A 314 -1.91 10.73 -5.83
N PRO A 315 -2.35 11.93 -5.46
CA PRO A 315 -2.75 12.95 -6.42
C PRO A 315 -1.66 13.21 -7.46
N GLY A 316 -2.00 13.09 -8.74
CA GLY A 316 -1.06 13.18 -9.85
C GLY A 316 -0.66 11.83 -10.47
N PHE A 317 -1.00 10.69 -9.84
CA PHE A 317 -0.67 9.36 -10.35
C PHE A 317 -1.21 9.13 -11.76
N GLY A 318 -0.32 8.87 -12.73
CA GLY A 318 -0.69 8.73 -14.14
C GLY A 318 -1.25 10.01 -14.79
N TYR A 319 -1.30 11.13 -14.07
CA TYR A 319 -1.79 12.42 -14.54
C TYR A 319 -0.63 13.39 -14.84
N GLY A 320 0.39 13.42 -13.97
CA GLY A 320 1.57 14.29 -14.10
C GLY A 320 1.18 15.78 -13.99
N ASP A 321 1.65 16.59 -14.93
CA ASP A 321 1.24 17.99 -15.11
C ASP A 321 -0.10 18.15 -15.86
N GLY A 322 -0.72 17.03 -16.26
CA GLY A 322 -1.92 16.98 -17.09
C GLY A 322 -1.70 16.35 -18.46
N GLY A 323 -0.45 16.21 -18.91
CA GLY A 323 -0.09 15.63 -20.20
C GLY A 323 -0.12 14.10 -20.26
N VAL A 324 -0.06 13.41 -19.11
CA VAL A 324 0.04 11.94 -19.08
C VAL A 324 -1.35 11.30 -19.23
N ARG A 325 -1.47 10.40 -20.21
CA ARG A 325 -2.71 9.64 -20.50
C ARG A 325 -2.78 8.35 -19.68
N GLY A 326 -2.74 8.53 -18.37
CA GLY A 326 -2.77 7.44 -17.40
C GLY A 326 -1.46 6.67 -17.30
N THR A 327 -1.40 5.75 -16.34
CA THR A 327 -0.35 4.75 -16.20
C THR A 327 -0.99 3.41 -15.84
N LYS A 328 -0.31 2.31 -16.16
CA LYS A 328 -0.79 0.98 -15.78
C LYS A 328 -0.65 0.78 -14.27
N VAL A 329 -1.55 0.00 -13.69
CA VAL A 329 -1.49 -0.42 -12.29
C VAL A 329 -0.81 -1.78 -12.23
N VAL A 330 0.29 -1.86 -11.49
CA VAL A 330 0.90 -3.15 -11.15
C VAL A 330 0.05 -3.79 -10.06
N MET A 331 -0.26 -5.07 -10.23
CA MET A 331 -1.11 -5.83 -9.33
C MET A 331 -0.34 -6.99 -8.75
N GLU A 332 -0.43 -7.13 -7.44
CA GLU A 332 0.11 -8.26 -6.72
C GLU A 332 -0.98 -9.30 -6.45
N VAL A 333 -0.86 -10.46 -7.08
CA VAL A 333 -1.94 -11.45 -7.16
C VAL A 333 -1.52 -12.79 -6.56
N ARG A 334 -2.41 -13.40 -5.78
CA ARG A 334 -2.32 -14.79 -5.33
C ARG A 334 -3.66 -15.49 -5.54
N ALA A 335 -3.60 -16.72 -6.02
CA ALA A 335 -4.68 -17.69 -5.86
C ALA A 335 -4.38 -18.47 -4.57
N ARG A 336 -5.33 -18.54 -3.63
CA ARG A 336 -5.06 -19.17 -2.33
C ARG A 336 -5.32 -20.67 -2.38
N GLU A 337 -6.59 -21.08 -2.38
CA GLU A 337 -6.94 -22.47 -2.08
C GLU A 337 -6.86 -23.40 -3.29
N VAL A 338 -7.23 -22.91 -4.47
CA VAL A 338 -7.25 -23.69 -5.71
C VAL A 338 -6.68 -22.88 -6.87
N PRO A 339 -6.13 -23.56 -7.91
CA PRO A 339 -5.75 -22.88 -9.14
C PRO A 339 -6.94 -22.13 -9.74
N PHE A 340 -6.68 -20.94 -10.29
CA PHE A 340 -7.74 -20.08 -10.82
C PHE A 340 -7.41 -19.60 -12.24
N MET A 341 -8.35 -19.74 -13.16
CA MET A 341 -8.21 -19.28 -14.54
C MET A 341 -8.65 -17.82 -14.68
N VAL A 342 -7.80 -17.02 -15.33
CA VAL A 342 -8.04 -15.59 -15.58
C VAL A 342 -8.06 -15.33 -17.07
N TYR A 343 -8.99 -14.50 -17.52
CA TYR A 343 -9.09 -14.04 -18.90
C TYR A 343 -8.53 -12.63 -19.09
N ASP A 344 -8.00 -12.35 -20.28
CA ASP A 344 -7.61 -10.99 -20.65
C ASP A 344 -8.81 -10.02 -20.53
N GLY A 345 -8.62 -8.91 -19.82
CA GLY A 345 -9.67 -7.91 -19.57
C GLY A 345 -10.66 -8.27 -18.45
N GLN A 346 -10.53 -9.43 -17.80
CA GLN A 346 -11.38 -9.77 -16.66
C GLN A 346 -11.19 -8.75 -15.51
N ILE A 347 -12.29 -8.16 -15.04
CA ILE A 347 -12.30 -7.24 -13.90
C ILE A 347 -11.68 -7.95 -12.69
N SER A 348 -10.62 -7.34 -12.14
CA SER A 348 -9.80 -7.96 -11.10
C SER A 348 -9.75 -7.11 -9.82
N PHE A 349 -9.96 -5.79 -9.93
CA PHE A 349 -9.96 -4.87 -8.79
C PHE A 349 -10.78 -3.62 -9.12
N LYS A 350 -11.01 -2.80 -8.10
CA LYS A 350 -11.59 -1.46 -8.26
C LYS A 350 -10.78 -0.41 -7.53
N VAL A 351 -10.90 0.83 -7.96
CA VAL A 351 -10.19 1.98 -7.41
C VAL A 351 -11.20 2.95 -6.82
N LEU A 352 -11.11 3.16 -5.52
CA LEU A 352 -11.86 4.17 -4.80
C LEU A 352 -11.21 5.53 -5.01
N PHE A 353 -12.03 6.56 -5.27
CA PHE A 353 -11.57 7.95 -5.35
C PHE A 353 -12.01 8.71 -4.11
N GLU A 354 -11.10 9.52 -3.57
CA GLU A 354 -11.32 10.36 -2.41
C GLU A 354 -10.95 11.81 -2.72
N ARG A 355 -11.79 12.76 -2.32
CA ARG A 355 -11.46 14.19 -2.42
C ARG A 355 -10.31 14.54 -1.49
N VAL A 356 -9.32 15.28 -1.98
CA VAL A 356 -8.32 15.92 -1.13
C VAL A 356 -8.88 17.22 -0.54
N ALA A 357 -8.48 17.54 0.69
CA ALA A 357 -8.96 18.73 1.41
C ALA A 357 -8.53 20.05 0.72
N SER A 358 -7.38 20.02 0.07
CA SER A 358 -6.84 21.09 -0.77
C SER A 358 -5.88 20.51 -1.81
N ARG A 359 -5.68 21.22 -2.93
CA ARG A 359 -4.74 20.78 -3.97
C ARG A 359 -3.33 20.64 -3.36
N PRO A 360 -2.63 19.50 -3.52
CA PRO A 360 -1.30 19.32 -2.95
C PRO A 360 -0.27 20.26 -3.58
N GLU A 361 0.64 20.78 -2.75
CA GLU A 361 1.81 21.54 -3.22
C GLU A 361 2.79 20.68 -4.03
N ARG A 362 2.76 19.35 -3.80
CA ARG A 362 3.55 18.36 -4.53
C ARG A 362 2.62 17.37 -5.19
N LEU A 363 2.77 17.20 -6.49
CA LEU A 363 2.04 16.20 -7.25
C LEU A 363 2.93 15.02 -7.55
N TYR A 364 2.34 13.84 -7.52
CA TYR A 364 3.01 12.64 -7.97
C TYR A 364 3.29 12.74 -9.47
N GLY A 365 4.48 12.34 -9.89
CA GLY A 365 4.91 12.40 -11.30
C GLY A 365 5.48 13.74 -11.76
N VAL A 366 5.46 14.78 -10.92
CA VAL A 366 5.96 16.12 -11.26
C VAL A 366 7.25 16.40 -10.47
N GLY A 367 8.40 16.33 -11.16
CA GLY A 367 9.75 16.49 -10.58
C GLY A 367 10.61 15.22 -10.62
N LEU A 368 11.84 15.29 -10.08
CA LEU A 368 12.77 14.15 -10.05
C LEU A 368 12.38 13.16 -8.93
N GLY A 369 12.15 11.88 -9.27
CA GLY A 369 12.03 10.80 -8.29
C GLY A 369 10.67 10.12 -8.16
N SER A 370 9.71 10.37 -9.06
CA SER A 370 8.43 9.64 -9.06
C SER A 370 8.61 8.22 -9.57
N SER A 371 9.02 7.33 -8.66
CA SER A 371 8.99 5.89 -8.90
C SER A 371 7.56 5.55 -9.28
N TYR A 372 7.34 4.84 -10.38
CA TYR A 372 6.02 4.33 -10.81
C TYR A 372 5.10 5.27 -11.65
N GLN A 373 5.58 6.39 -12.22
CA GLN A 373 4.76 7.28 -13.09
C GLN A 373 4.52 6.77 -14.53
N HIS A 374 5.43 5.95 -15.09
CA HIS A 374 5.36 5.44 -16.46
C HIS A 374 5.50 3.92 -16.50
N GLN A 375 4.66 3.23 -15.73
CA GLN A 375 4.85 1.80 -15.56
C GLN A 375 4.17 0.96 -16.61
N THR A 376 4.81 -0.16 -16.84
CA THR A 376 4.22 -1.34 -17.44
C THR A 376 4.27 -2.45 -16.39
N LEU A 377 5.19 -3.39 -16.53
CA LEU A 377 5.41 -4.51 -15.63
C LEU A 377 6.69 -4.27 -14.84
N THR A 378 6.58 -3.63 -13.67
CA THR A 378 7.74 -3.23 -12.86
C THR A 378 7.80 -4.05 -11.57
N LEU A 379 8.98 -4.59 -11.26
CA LEU A 379 9.30 -5.27 -10.00
C LEU A 379 9.60 -4.24 -8.88
N SER A 380 9.92 -4.73 -7.67
CA SER A 380 10.30 -3.85 -6.58
C SER A 380 11.62 -3.13 -6.88
N LYS A 381 11.88 -1.99 -6.23
CA LYS A 381 13.07 -1.15 -6.49
C LYS A 381 14.41 -1.82 -6.15
N GLN A 382 14.40 -2.97 -5.50
CA GLN A 382 15.60 -3.73 -5.14
C GLN A 382 16.21 -4.46 -6.34
N PHE A 383 15.41 -4.73 -7.37
CA PHE A 383 15.85 -5.42 -8.58
C PHE A 383 16.36 -4.44 -9.63
N ARG A 384 17.38 -4.87 -10.38
CA ARG A 384 17.91 -4.12 -11.51
C ARG A 384 16.86 -3.94 -12.59
N GLN A 385 16.79 -2.75 -13.17
CA GLN A 385 16.01 -2.55 -14.39
C GLN A 385 16.71 -3.26 -15.55
N ALA A 386 15.94 -4.02 -16.33
CA ALA A 386 16.41 -4.74 -17.51
C ALA A 386 16.60 -3.81 -18.71
#